data_AF-A0A0P6XUF2-F1
#
_entry.id   AF-A0A0P6XUF2-F1
#
_cell.length_a   1.000
_cell.length_b   1.000
_cell.length_c   1.000
_cell.angle_alpha   90.00
_cell.angle_beta   90.00
_cell.angle_gamma   90.00
#
_symmetry.space_group_name_H-M   'P 1'
#
loop_
_entity.id
_entity.type
_entity.pdbx_description
1 polymer ?
#
loop_
_entity_poly.entity_id
_entity_poly.type
_entity_poly.pdbx_seq_one_letter_code
_entity_poly.pdbx_strand_id
1 'polypeptide(L)'
;MEKNARGNYNPEPISSTAPAYVSFPLKPERNAIRKYGSQTPINPIRNKIIFRLKITYYQHHKLEIQAALWAWETFGGVGGRTRRGFGSITQCDSDNKPQNAESVTQWLKQNINNYTEDISKRGFNWINNIPNIVESINESKFFCSKQSLNALSIWSDMINMLQIFRHQRIQYGKKFGRNYWPEPDFIRRITKKRSYSHNKDIVTINKFPRAAFGLPIIFQFINRKDESNPNAPRDPYDTTLVPKGFERFSSPLIIKIIQCTDESYVGIALILSKTQVPNQLQLKKGGTPLLNPNDQTEDFQHLLTPNEAQKIKQIEANKASGSLLNQGTDILKAFLAYLKEKMPQ
;
A
#
# COMPACT_ATOMS: atom_id res chain seq x y z
N MET A 1 11.96 -24.38 -0.62
CA MET A 1 10.50 -24.55 -0.80
C MET A 1 10.09 -25.77 -0.01
N GLU A 2 9.28 -25.59 1.01
CA GLU A 2 8.77 -26.69 1.80
C GLU A 2 7.43 -27.21 1.26
N LYS A 3 7.21 -28.52 1.42
CA LYS A 3 5.88 -29.11 1.25
C LYS A 3 5.04 -28.73 2.46
N ASN A 4 3.85 -28.21 2.23
CA ASN A 4 2.88 -28.04 3.32
C ASN A 4 2.34 -29.41 3.78
N ALA A 5 1.59 -29.43 4.87
CA ALA A 5 0.96 -30.63 5.45
C ALA A 5 0.06 -31.43 4.48
N ARG A 6 -0.16 -30.95 3.26
CA ARG A 6 -0.93 -31.60 2.19
C ARG A 6 -0.05 -31.98 0.99
N GLY A 7 1.28 -32.01 1.15
CA GLY A 7 2.23 -32.38 0.11
C GLY A 7 2.46 -31.35 -1.00
N ASN A 8 1.85 -30.16 -0.93
CA ASN A 8 2.01 -29.12 -1.95
C ASN A 8 3.23 -28.24 -1.65
N TYR A 9 4.04 -27.96 -2.67
CA TYR A 9 5.12 -26.99 -2.57
C TYR A 9 4.56 -25.59 -2.36
N ASN A 10 4.95 -24.97 -1.24
CA ASN A 10 4.76 -23.53 -1.04
C ASN A 10 6.09 -22.84 -1.29
N PRO A 11 6.15 -21.79 -2.14
CA PRO A 11 7.34 -20.96 -2.19
C PRO A 11 7.52 -20.33 -0.81
N GLU A 12 8.69 -20.59 -0.21
CA GLU A 12 9.09 -19.93 1.02
C GLU A 12 9.00 -18.41 0.83
N PRO A 13 8.58 -17.66 1.86
CA PRO A 13 8.63 -16.22 1.78
C PRO A 13 10.08 -15.81 1.48
N ILE A 14 10.26 -14.90 0.52
CA ILE A 14 11.56 -14.29 0.19
C ILE A 14 11.94 -13.31 1.34
N SER A 15 11.84 -13.72 2.60
CA SER A 15 11.80 -12.81 3.74
C SER A 15 13.16 -12.22 4.09
N SER A 16 14.26 -12.85 3.66
CA SER A 16 15.61 -12.32 3.91
C SER A 16 15.98 -11.14 3.02
N THR A 17 15.29 -10.94 1.89
CA THR A 17 15.64 -9.89 0.90
C THR A 17 14.49 -8.96 0.54
N ALA A 18 13.23 -9.33 0.83
CA ALA A 18 12.09 -8.42 0.68
C ALA A 18 10.91 -8.79 1.61
N PRO A 19 10.11 -7.82 2.06
CA PRO A 19 8.95 -8.11 2.90
C PRO A 19 7.92 -8.94 2.13
N ALA A 20 7.48 -10.05 2.72
CA ALA A 20 6.59 -11.04 2.07
C ALA A 20 5.28 -10.43 1.53
N TYR A 21 4.79 -9.37 2.19
CA TYR A 21 3.56 -8.68 1.80
C TYR A 21 3.64 -8.02 0.41
N VAL A 22 4.80 -7.45 0.07
CA VAL A 22 5.01 -6.75 -1.19
C VAL A 22 5.63 -7.63 -2.27
N SER A 23 6.31 -8.71 -1.86
CA SER A 23 6.90 -9.71 -2.78
C SER A 23 5.94 -10.83 -3.19
N PHE A 24 4.71 -10.88 -2.64
CA PHE A 24 3.68 -11.86 -3.04
C PHE A 24 3.50 -12.04 -4.56
N PRO A 25 3.47 -10.97 -5.39
CA PRO A 25 3.31 -11.11 -6.84
C PRO A 25 4.53 -11.69 -7.56
N LEU A 26 5.68 -11.73 -6.90
CA LEU A 26 6.92 -12.32 -7.43
C LEU A 26 6.95 -13.83 -7.21
N LYS A 27 5.94 -14.39 -6.52
CA LYS A 27 5.82 -15.84 -6.36
C LYS A 27 5.56 -16.50 -7.71
N PRO A 28 6.15 -17.66 -7.99
CA PRO A 28 5.89 -18.39 -9.22
C PRO A 28 4.39 -18.70 -9.39
N GLU A 29 3.94 -18.74 -10.64
CA GLU A 29 2.58 -19.15 -10.94
C GLU A 29 2.30 -20.59 -10.48
N ARG A 30 1.05 -20.87 -10.12
CA ARG A 30 0.64 -22.22 -9.67
C ARG A 30 0.97 -23.30 -10.70
N ASN A 31 0.86 -23.00 -11.98
CA ASN A 31 1.18 -23.95 -13.05
C ASN A 31 2.68 -24.27 -13.10
N ALA A 32 3.54 -23.27 -12.91
CA ALA A 32 4.98 -23.47 -12.80
C ALA A 32 5.33 -24.32 -11.58
N ILE A 33 4.70 -24.05 -10.42
CA ILE A 33 4.89 -24.85 -9.19
C ILE A 33 4.46 -26.30 -9.39
N ARG A 34 3.33 -26.53 -10.08
CA ARG A 34 2.86 -27.88 -10.39
C ARG A 34 3.80 -28.64 -11.33
N LYS A 35 4.36 -27.95 -12.32
CA LYS A 35 5.23 -28.55 -13.35
C LYS A 35 6.62 -28.87 -12.80
N TYR A 36 7.21 -27.97 -12.00
CA TYR A 36 8.61 -28.04 -11.61
C TYR A 36 8.83 -28.33 -10.11
N GLY A 37 7.79 -28.30 -9.29
CA GLY A 37 7.89 -28.61 -7.85
C GLY A 37 8.96 -27.78 -7.15
N SER A 38 9.88 -28.44 -6.45
CA SER A 38 11.03 -27.79 -5.79
C SER A 38 12.01 -27.11 -6.76
N GLN A 39 12.02 -27.50 -8.03
CA GLN A 39 12.88 -26.92 -9.07
C GLN A 39 12.24 -25.69 -9.74
N THR A 40 11.07 -25.22 -9.27
CA THR A 40 10.42 -24.06 -9.87
C THR A 40 11.33 -22.84 -9.79
N PRO A 41 11.70 -22.22 -10.92
CA PRO A 41 12.59 -21.07 -10.91
C PRO A 41 11.98 -19.92 -10.12
N ILE A 42 12.74 -19.37 -9.17
CA ILE A 42 12.41 -18.13 -8.47
C ILE A 42 13.44 -17.10 -8.91
N ASN A 43 12.99 -16.02 -9.53
CA ASN A 43 13.89 -14.93 -9.89
C ASN A 43 14.43 -14.28 -8.60
N PRO A 44 15.76 -14.22 -8.42
CA PRO A 44 16.34 -13.65 -7.21
C PRO A 44 16.07 -12.15 -7.16
N ILE A 45 15.72 -11.65 -5.98
CA ILE A 45 15.67 -10.22 -5.72
C ILE A 45 17.11 -9.75 -5.51
N ARG A 46 17.56 -8.84 -6.38
CA ARG A 46 18.90 -8.26 -6.31
C ARG A 46 18.85 -6.92 -5.57
N ASN A 47 19.86 -6.63 -4.77
CA ASN A 47 20.08 -5.33 -4.13
C ASN A 47 21.48 -4.81 -4.48
N LYS A 48 21.75 -3.53 -4.18
CA LYS A 48 23.04 -2.85 -4.46
C LYS A 48 23.48 -2.96 -5.92
N ILE A 49 22.52 -2.90 -6.85
CA ILE A 49 22.81 -2.85 -8.29
C ILE A 49 23.23 -1.43 -8.64
N ILE A 50 24.37 -1.31 -9.31
CA ILE A 50 24.90 -0.02 -9.81
C ILE A 50 24.75 0.01 -11.32
N PHE A 51 24.28 1.14 -11.85
CA PHE A 51 24.20 1.38 -13.28
C PHE A 51 24.57 2.84 -13.58
N ARG A 52 25.01 3.09 -14.82
CA ARG A 52 25.31 4.45 -15.31
C ARG A 52 24.15 4.94 -16.17
N LEU A 53 23.58 6.09 -15.82
CA LEU A 53 22.59 6.79 -16.63
C LEU A 53 23.26 7.94 -17.37
N LYS A 54 23.16 7.97 -18.71
CA LYS A 54 23.61 9.09 -19.54
C LYS A 54 22.39 9.72 -20.19
N ILE A 55 22.24 11.04 -20.05
CA ILE A 55 21.13 11.81 -20.59
C ILE A 55 21.73 12.97 -21.40
N THR A 56 21.18 13.21 -22.59
CA THR A 56 21.52 14.35 -23.44
C THR A 56 20.26 15.20 -23.57
N TYR A 57 20.38 16.50 -23.29
CA TYR A 57 19.28 17.45 -23.32
C TYR A 57 19.80 18.84 -23.70
N TYR A 58 18.91 19.71 -24.17
CA TYR A 58 19.27 21.12 -24.43
C TYR A 58 19.51 21.86 -23.13
N GLN A 59 20.53 22.73 -23.09
CA GLN A 59 20.94 23.44 -21.87
C GLN A 59 19.79 24.16 -21.14
N HIS A 60 18.80 24.67 -21.88
CA HIS A 60 17.64 25.37 -21.30
C HIS A 60 16.61 24.45 -20.62
N HIS A 61 16.76 23.12 -20.71
CA HIS A 61 15.95 22.12 -19.98
C HIS A 61 16.67 21.60 -18.71
N LYS A 62 17.85 22.15 -18.38
CA LYS A 62 18.70 21.61 -17.31
C LYS A 62 17.98 21.48 -15.97
N LEU A 63 17.23 22.51 -15.57
CA LEU A 63 16.53 22.53 -14.29
C LEU A 63 15.39 21.51 -14.25
N GLU A 64 14.61 21.39 -15.33
CA GLU A 64 13.51 20.43 -15.44
C GLU A 64 14.03 18.99 -15.39
N ILE A 65 15.14 18.71 -16.06
CA ILE A 65 15.79 17.39 -16.03
C ILE A 65 16.34 17.09 -14.63
N GLN A 66 17.02 18.05 -13.98
CA GLN A 66 17.52 17.87 -12.61
C GLN A 66 16.37 17.64 -11.61
N ALA A 67 15.29 18.40 -11.71
CA ALA A 67 14.10 18.24 -10.87
C ALA A 67 13.45 16.87 -11.08
N ALA A 68 13.31 16.42 -12.33
CA ALA A 68 12.77 15.11 -12.65
C ALA A 68 13.63 13.96 -12.11
N LEU A 69 14.95 14.07 -12.20
CA LEU A 69 15.89 13.08 -11.66
C LEU A 69 15.86 13.03 -10.14
N TRP A 70 15.89 14.20 -9.48
CA TRP A 70 15.78 14.27 -8.02
C TRP A 70 14.45 13.68 -7.53
N ALA A 71 13.32 14.01 -8.18
CA ALA A 71 12.02 13.46 -7.83
C ALA A 71 11.93 11.95 -8.09
N TRP A 72 12.55 11.47 -9.19
CA TRP A 72 12.60 10.05 -9.52
C TRP A 72 13.47 9.26 -8.53
N GLU A 73 14.60 9.80 -8.09
CA GLU A 73 15.43 9.21 -7.03
C GLU A 73 14.68 9.16 -5.70
N THR A 74 14.09 10.28 -5.29
CA THR A 74 13.50 10.46 -3.96
C THR A 74 12.16 9.71 -3.79
N PHE A 75 11.31 9.72 -4.82
CA PHE A 75 9.93 9.22 -4.74
C PHE A 75 9.61 8.13 -5.77
N GLY A 76 10.46 7.98 -6.79
CA GLY A 76 10.28 7.05 -7.90
C GLY A 76 11.06 5.75 -7.70
N GLY A 77 11.76 5.31 -8.74
CA GLY A 77 12.50 4.05 -8.77
C GLY A 77 12.32 3.25 -10.05
N VAL A 78 12.96 2.09 -10.11
CA VAL A 78 13.02 1.22 -11.30
C VAL A 78 12.19 -0.05 -11.12
N GLY A 79 11.41 -0.41 -12.13
CA GLY A 79 10.70 -1.70 -12.19
C GLY A 79 9.32 -1.70 -11.51
N GLY A 80 8.88 -2.88 -11.07
CA GLY A 80 7.57 -3.09 -10.47
C GLY A 80 7.51 -2.69 -8.99
N ARG A 81 6.33 -2.28 -8.52
CA ARG A 81 6.06 -2.01 -7.09
C ARG A 81 6.87 -0.86 -6.47
N THR A 82 7.31 0.10 -7.28
CA THR A 82 8.11 1.26 -6.82
C THR A 82 7.45 2.05 -5.70
N ARG A 83 6.13 2.24 -5.71
CA ARG A 83 5.38 2.90 -4.62
C ARG A 83 5.39 2.13 -3.28
N ARG A 84 5.94 0.92 -3.27
CA ARG A 84 6.09 0.05 -2.09
C ARG A 84 7.56 -0.23 -1.77
N GLY A 85 8.49 0.61 -2.25
CA GLY A 85 9.90 0.58 -1.87
C GLY A 85 10.80 -0.26 -2.78
N PHE A 86 10.24 -1.06 -3.69
CA PHE A 86 11.05 -1.75 -4.70
C PHE A 86 11.75 -0.76 -5.64
N GLY A 87 12.94 -1.16 -6.10
CA GLY A 87 13.71 -0.38 -7.07
C GLY A 87 14.07 1.02 -6.60
N SER A 88 14.20 1.22 -5.29
CA SER A 88 14.74 2.47 -4.74
C SER A 88 16.18 2.62 -5.22
N ILE A 89 16.50 3.81 -5.69
CA ILE A 89 17.80 4.16 -6.25
C ILE A 89 18.35 5.34 -5.47
N THR A 90 19.66 5.47 -5.46
CA THR A 90 20.33 6.68 -4.99
C THR A 90 21.55 6.94 -5.85
N GLN A 91 21.89 8.21 -6.04
CA GLN A 91 23.14 8.58 -6.69
C GLN A 91 24.31 8.24 -5.77
N CYS A 92 25.30 7.52 -6.29
CA CYS A 92 26.47 7.09 -5.53
C CYS A 92 27.29 8.29 -5.03
N ASP A 93 27.57 9.25 -5.91
CA ASP A 93 28.48 10.37 -5.66
C ASP A 93 27.71 11.70 -5.52
N SER A 94 26.71 11.74 -4.63
CA SER A 94 25.89 12.95 -4.42
C SER A 94 25.91 13.39 -2.96
N ASP A 95 26.27 14.66 -2.77
CA ASP A 95 26.14 15.36 -1.49
C ASP A 95 24.72 15.91 -1.27
N ASN A 96 23.83 15.86 -2.28
CA ASN A 96 22.44 16.29 -2.14
C ASN A 96 21.58 15.21 -1.47
N LYS A 97 21.91 14.91 -0.21
CA LYS A 97 21.21 13.97 0.65
C LYS A 97 20.93 14.63 2.01
N PRO A 98 19.91 14.20 2.75
CA PRO A 98 19.74 14.64 4.13
C PRO A 98 20.92 14.17 4.99
N GLN A 99 21.26 14.91 6.05
CA GLN A 99 22.33 14.54 6.97
C GLN A 99 21.92 13.41 7.92
N ASN A 100 20.68 13.47 8.38
CA ASN A 100 20.07 12.60 9.38
C ASN A 100 18.54 12.65 9.26
N ALA A 101 17.84 11.87 10.10
CA ALA A 101 16.38 11.81 10.12
C ALA A 101 15.70 13.17 10.34
N GLU A 102 16.27 14.01 11.22
CA GLU A 102 15.73 15.33 11.57
C GLU A 102 15.80 16.30 10.38
N SER A 103 16.86 16.21 9.58
CA SER A 103 17.11 17.09 8.43
C SER A 103 16.24 16.77 7.21
N VAL A 104 15.62 15.59 7.11
CA VAL A 104 14.88 15.14 5.91
C VAL A 104 13.79 16.13 5.50
N THR A 105 13.03 16.64 6.47
CA THR A 105 11.94 17.59 6.19
C THR A 105 12.46 18.89 5.58
N GLN A 106 13.55 19.43 6.15
CA GLN A 106 14.17 20.65 5.64
C GLN A 106 14.78 20.41 4.26
N TRP A 107 15.49 19.31 4.07
CA TRP A 107 16.09 18.90 2.80
C TRP A 107 15.05 18.79 1.68
N LEU A 108 13.89 18.17 1.96
CA LEU A 108 12.78 18.05 1.00
C LEU A 108 12.23 19.43 0.59
N LYS A 109 11.99 20.31 1.57
CA LYS A 109 11.46 21.66 1.33
C LYS A 109 12.44 22.52 0.53
N GLN A 110 13.73 22.46 0.89
CA GLN A 110 14.79 23.19 0.19
C GLN A 110 14.89 22.76 -1.27
N ASN A 111 14.96 21.45 -1.54
CA ASN A 111 15.02 20.95 -2.92
C ASN A 111 13.78 21.34 -3.74
N ILE A 112 12.58 21.22 -3.16
CA ILE A 112 11.36 21.66 -3.84
C ILE A 112 11.41 23.14 -4.18
N ASN A 113 11.80 23.99 -3.23
CA ASN A 113 11.90 25.43 -3.48
C ASN A 113 12.93 25.72 -4.59
N ASN A 114 14.11 25.11 -4.53
CA ASN A 114 15.16 25.29 -5.53
C ASN A 114 14.68 24.93 -6.95
N TYR A 115 13.84 23.91 -7.10
CA TYR A 115 13.32 23.50 -8.41
C TYR A 115 12.04 24.20 -8.84
N THR A 116 11.35 24.92 -7.95
CA THR A 116 10.03 25.53 -8.23
C THR A 116 10.04 27.05 -8.22
N GLU A 117 11.08 27.70 -7.68
CA GLU A 117 11.16 29.16 -7.57
C GLU A 117 11.00 29.86 -8.93
N ASP A 118 11.60 29.29 -9.99
CA ASP A 118 11.53 29.84 -11.35
C ASP A 118 10.21 29.54 -12.08
N ILE A 119 9.45 28.52 -11.67
CA ILE A 119 8.18 28.15 -12.31
C ILE A 119 7.16 29.29 -12.19
N SER A 120 7.06 29.86 -10.98
CA SER A 120 6.20 31.01 -10.71
C SER A 120 6.65 32.25 -11.48
N LYS A 121 7.97 32.49 -11.58
CA LYS A 121 8.55 33.62 -12.32
C LYS A 121 8.32 33.53 -13.82
N ARG A 122 8.27 32.31 -14.37
CA ARG A 122 8.03 32.03 -15.80
C ARG A 122 6.55 32.00 -16.19
N GLY A 123 5.63 32.27 -15.25
CA GLY A 123 4.19 32.33 -15.50
C GLY A 123 3.52 30.96 -15.72
N PHE A 124 4.18 29.86 -15.34
CA PHE A 124 3.58 28.54 -15.44
C PHE A 124 2.62 28.29 -14.28
N ASN A 125 1.39 27.90 -14.63
CA ASN A 125 0.39 27.50 -13.65
C ASN A 125 0.42 25.99 -13.43
N TRP A 126 0.26 25.57 -12.18
CA TRP A 126 0.05 24.16 -11.86
C TRP A 126 -1.23 23.65 -12.52
N ILE A 127 -1.14 22.51 -13.18
CA ILE A 127 -2.32 21.86 -13.76
C ILE A 127 -3.16 21.28 -12.63
N ASN A 128 -4.43 21.66 -12.60
CA ASN A 128 -5.40 21.13 -11.64
C ASN A 128 -5.60 19.62 -11.85
N ASN A 129 -5.85 18.88 -10.77
CA ASN A 129 -6.13 17.43 -10.77
C ASN A 129 -4.98 16.53 -11.25
N ILE A 130 -3.74 17.02 -11.30
CA ILE A 130 -2.55 16.19 -11.51
C ILE A 130 -1.88 15.89 -10.16
N PRO A 131 -1.46 14.64 -9.90
CA PRO A 131 -0.72 14.29 -8.69
C PRO A 131 0.48 15.20 -8.47
N ASN A 132 0.61 15.77 -7.26
CA ASN A 132 1.57 16.84 -7.02
C ASN A 132 2.38 16.61 -5.74
N ILE A 133 3.70 16.45 -5.88
CA ILE A 133 4.63 16.23 -4.77
C ILE A 133 4.92 17.54 -4.01
N VAL A 134 4.95 18.68 -4.70
CA VAL A 134 5.19 19.99 -4.09
C VAL A 134 4.13 20.28 -3.02
N GLU A 135 2.86 20.10 -3.38
CA GLU A 135 1.73 20.22 -2.47
C GLU A 135 1.76 19.16 -1.36
N SER A 136 2.17 17.92 -1.66
CA SER A 136 2.35 16.89 -0.63
C SER A 136 3.35 17.30 0.46
N ILE A 137 4.48 17.89 0.07
CA ILE A 137 5.52 18.30 1.04
C ILE A 137 5.13 19.60 1.75
N ASN A 138 4.57 20.58 1.04
CA ASN A 138 4.13 21.83 1.66
C ASN A 138 3.04 21.61 2.71
N GLU A 139 2.10 20.69 2.46
CA GLU A 139 1.06 20.31 3.42
C GLU A 139 1.53 19.25 4.43
N SER A 140 2.83 18.89 4.43
CA SER A 140 3.41 17.90 5.33
C SER A 140 2.66 16.56 5.34
N LYS A 141 2.20 16.11 4.16
CA LYS A 141 1.50 14.83 3.94
C LYS A 141 2.48 13.64 3.86
N PHE A 142 3.41 13.57 4.81
CA PHE A 142 4.38 12.49 4.90
C PHE A 142 4.77 12.14 6.33
N PHE A 143 5.47 11.02 6.46
CA PHE A 143 6.10 10.53 7.68
C PHE A 143 7.54 10.12 7.36
N CYS A 144 8.47 10.37 8.30
CA CYS A 144 9.84 9.86 8.26
C CYS A 144 10.08 8.93 9.45
N SER A 145 10.78 7.81 9.25
CA SER A 145 11.18 6.93 10.36
C SER A 145 12.41 7.46 11.10
N LYS A 146 12.76 6.80 12.21
CA LYS A 146 14.14 6.84 12.74
C LYS A 146 15.15 6.41 11.69
N GLN A 147 16.37 6.92 11.82
CA GLN A 147 17.49 6.47 10.99
C GLN A 147 17.98 5.08 11.43
N SER A 148 18.49 4.31 10.47
CA SER A 148 19.16 3.03 10.72
C SER A 148 20.17 2.75 9.62
N LEU A 149 21.25 2.02 9.95
CA LEU A 149 22.22 1.52 8.99
C LEU A 149 21.66 0.39 8.09
N ASN A 150 20.50 -0.18 8.45
CA ASN A 150 19.89 -1.27 7.70
C ASN A 150 18.62 -0.84 6.96
N ALA A 151 18.79 -0.47 5.69
CA ALA A 151 17.70 -0.09 4.79
C ALA A 151 16.60 -1.17 4.66
N LEU A 152 16.97 -2.46 4.67
CA LEU A 152 16.01 -3.56 4.55
C LEU A 152 15.14 -3.70 5.79
N SER A 153 15.71 -3.43 6.98
CA SER A 153 14.94 -3.43 8.23
C SER A 153 13.89 -2.33 8.20
N ILE A 154 14.29 -1.08 7.92
CA ILE A 154 13.35 0.06 7.83
C ILE A 154 12.23 -0.25 6.82
N TRP A 155 12.60 -0.69 5.62
CA TRP A 155 11.63 -1.02 4.59
C TRP A 155 10.67 -2.12 5.04
N SER A 156 11.19 -3.16 5.70
CA SER A 156 10.37 -4.25 6.25
C SER A 156 9.41 -3.77 7.33
N ASP A 157 9.88 -2.92 8.25
CA ASP A 157 9.07 -2.37 9.32
C ASP A 157 7.94 -1.50 8.77
N MET A 158 8.24 -0.59 7.83
CA MET A 158 7.23 0.26 7.19
C MET A 158 6.18 -0.54 6.41
N ILE A 159 6.60 -1.58 5.68
CA ILE A 159 5.67 -2.46 4.95
C ILE A 159 4.86 -3.31 5.91
N ASN A 160 5.45 -3.78 7.01
CA ASN A 160 4.73 -4.50 8.05
C ASN A 160 3.66 -3.62 8.71
N MET A 161 3.96 -2.34 8.99
CA MET A 161 2.97 -1.38 9.47
C MET A 161 1.82 -1.19 8.48
N LEU A 162 2.11 -1.06 7.18
CA LEU A 162 1.08 -1.02 6.14
C LEU A 162 0.23 -2.30 6.12
N GLN A 163 0.87 -3.46 6.26
CA GLN A 163 0.19 -4.75 6.30
C GLN A 163 -0.73 -4.86 7.52
N ILE A 164 -0.25 -4.53 8.71
CA ILE A 164 -1.03 -4.55 9.96
C ILE A 164 -2.22 -3.60 9.82
N PHE A 165 -1.98 -2.37 9.35
CA PHE A 165 -3.03 -1.38 9.13
C PHE A 165 -4.09 -1.87 8.13
N ARG A 166 -3.71 -2.53 7.03
CA ARG A 166 -4.66 -3.07 6.03
C ARG A 166 -5.35 -4.38 6.47
N HIS A 167 -4.76 -5.09 7.43
CA HIS A 167 -5.21 -6.39 7.93
C HIS A 167 -5.44 -6.35 9.44
N GLN A 168 -6.23 -5.39 9.91
CA GLN A 168 -6.61 -5.23 11.31
C GLN A 168 -7.36 -6.48 11.79
N ARG A 169 -6.65 -7.46 12.34
CA ARG A 169 -7.21 -8.78 12.66
C ARG A 169 -7.35 -8.98 14.15
N ILE A 170 -8.45 -9.63 14.54
CA ILE A 170 -8.62 -10.18 15.89
C ILE A 170 -7.69 -11.38 16.08
N GLN A 171 -6.62 -11.23 16.86
CA GLN A 171 -5.72 -12.33 17.20
C GLN A 171 -5.96 -12.80 18.65
N TYR A 172 -7.03 -13.57 18.89
CA TYR A 172 -7.21 -14.29 20.17
C TYR A 172 -6.36 -15.57 20.18
N GLY A 173 -5.04 -15.45 20.11
CA GLY A 173 -4.13 -16.61 20.09
C GLY A 173 -4.25 -17.53 18.86
N LYS A 174 -5.12 -17.22 17.88
CA LYS A 174 -5.26 -17.96 16.62
C LYS A 174 -4.44 -17.32 15.51
N LYS A 175 -3.82 -18.17 14.67
CA LYS A 175 -2.99 -17.78 13.52
C LYS A 175 -3.72 -16.94 12.45
N PHE A 176 -5.06 -16.99 12.41
CA PHE A 176 -5.87 -16.23 11.44
C PHE A 176 -7.12 -15.66 12.10
N GLY A 177 -7.24 -14.32 12.11
CA GLY A 177 -8.37 -13.57 12.67
C GLY A 177 -9.25 -12.91 11.61
N ARG A 178 -10.48 -12.54 12.01
CA ARG A 178 -11.37 -11.69 11.20
C ARG A 178 -10.86 -10.25 11.16
N ASN A 179 -11.12 -9.57 10.05
CA ASN A 179 -10.67 -8.20 9.80
C ASN A 179 -11.72 -7.17 10.26
N TYR A 180 -11.27 -6.04 10.82
CA TYR A 180 -12.09 -4.92 11.30
C TYR A 180 -12.45 -3.87 10.24
N TRP A 181 -11.85 -3.97 9.06
CA TRP A 181 -12.32 -3.25 7.90
C TRP A 181 -13.73 -3.77 7.49
N PRO A 182 -14.68 -2.91 7.07
CA PRO A 182 -16.06 -3.31 6.77
C PRO A 182 -16.23 -4.25 5.57
N GLU A 183 -15.27 -4.23 4.64
CA GLU A 183 -15.36 -4.89 3.35
C GLU A 183 -15.69 -6.39 3.44
N PRO A 184 -15.06 -7.21 4.31
CA PRO A 184 -15.36 -8.64 4.33
C PRO A 184 -16.81 -8.93 4.71
N ASP A 185 -17.36 -8.22 5.69
CA ASP A 185 -18.75 -8.40 6.10
C ASP A 185 -19.70 -7.81 5.05
N PHE A 186 -19.33 -6.71 4.40
CA PHE A 186 -20.12 -6.18 3.29
C PHE A 186 -20.17 -7.15 2.11
N ILE A 187 -19.06 -7.78 1.74
CA ILE A 187 -19.02 -8.81 0.69
C ILE A 187 -19.88 -10.02 1.08
N ARG A 188 -19.91 -10.43 2.36
CA ARG A 188 -20.80 -11.49 2.84
C ARG A 188 -22.28 -11.12 2.68
N ARG A 189 -22.65 -9.86 2.94
CA ARG A 189 -24.01 -9.34 2.71
C ARG A 189 -24.36 -9.31 1.22
N ILE A 190 -23.48 -8.75 0.38
CA ILE A 190 -23.66 -8.67 -1.08
C ILE A 190 -23.87 -10.07 -1.68
N THR A 191 -23.01 -11.02 -1.32
CA THR A 191 -23.03 -12.37 -1.90
C THR A 191 -24.01 -13.33 -1.24
N LYS A 192 -24.61 -12.93 -0.10
CA LYS A 192 -25.43 -13.78 0.78
C LYS A 192 -24.74 -15.08 1.19
N LYS A 193 -23.40 -15.08 1.29
CA LYS A 193 -22.57 -16.22 1.68
C LYS A 193 -21.76 -15.92 2.93
N ARG A 194 -21.85 -16.79 3.94
CA ARG A 194 -21.09 -16.70 5.20
C ARG A 194 -20.89 -18.10 5.77
N SER A 195 -19.74 -18.36 6.39
CA SER A 195 -19.57 -19.55 7.22
C SER A 195 -20.26 -19.40 8.58
N TYR A 196 -20.50 -20.51 9.29
CA TYR A 196 -21.06 -20.48 10.64
C TYR A 196 -20.24 -19.62 11.62
N SER A 197 -18.91 -19.64 11.50
CA SER A 197 -18.00 -18.81 12.29
C SER A 197 -18.15 -17.31 12.03
N HIS A 198 -18.84 -16.92 10.95
CA HIS A 198 -19.06 -15.54 10.52
C HIS A 198 -20.56 -15.20 10.48
N ASN A 199 -21.36 -15.84 11.33
CA ASN A 199 -22.80 -15.60 11.42
C ASN A 199 -23.15 -14.15 11.79
N LYS A 200 -22.34 -13.51 12.65
CA LYS A 200 -22.49 -12.12 13.07
C LYS A 200 -21.48 -11.22 12.36
N ASP A 201 -21.92 -10.07 11.90
CA ASP A 201 -21.05 -9.04 11.33
C ASP A 201 -20.25 -8.39 12.47
N ILE A 202 -18.98 -8.09 12.22
CA ILE A 202 -18.16 -7.25 13.10
C ILE A 202 -18.45 -5.78 12.80
N VAL A 203 -18.51 -5.43 11.51
CA VAL A 203 -18.76 -4.05 11.07
C VAL A 203 -19.91 -4.02 10.06
N THR A 204 -20.91 -3.19 10.33
CA THR A 204 -22.15 -3.08 9.55
C THR A 204 -22.13 -1.97 8.51
N ILE A 205 -20.95 -1.42 8.21
CA ILE A 205 -20.77 -0.36 7.20
C ILE A 205 -20.70 -0.97 5.80
N ASN A 206 -21.39 -0.36 4.84
CA ASN A 206 -21.53 -0.83 3.46
C ASN A 206 -20.60 -0.08 2.50
N LYS A 207 -19.30 -0.04 2.80
CA LYS A 207 -18.30 0.72 2.01
C LYS A 207 -16.95 0.00 1.91
N PHE A 208 -16.11 0.46 0.98
CA PHE A 208 -14.78 -0.08 0.70
C PHE A 208 -13.62 0.89 1.00
N PRO A 209 -13.43 1.32 2.26
CA PRO A 209 -12.44 2.34 2.62
C PRO A 209 -11.00 2.01 2.21
N ARG A 210 -10.60 0.73 2.16
CA ARG A 210 -9.22 0.38 1.75
C ARG A 210 -8.92 0.68 0.28
N ALA A 211 -9.91 1.05 -0.53
CA ALA A 211 -9.70 1.56 -1.89
C ALA A 211 -8.75 2.77 -1.91
N ALA A 212 -8.64 3.52 -0.80
CA ALA A 212 -7.66 4.59 -0.60
C ALA A 212 -6.20 4.18 -0.88
N PHE A 213 -5.86 2.90 -0.69
CA PHE A 213 -4.53 2.37 -0.96
C PHE A 213 -4.34 1.86 -2.40
N GLY A 214 -5.24 2.20 -3.32
CA GLY A 214 -5.21 1.78 -4.71
C GLY A 214 -6.13 0.61 -5.02
N LEU A 215 -6.36 0.41 -6.32
CA LEU A 215 -7.19 -0.63 -6.92
C LEU A 215 -6.41 -1.29 -8.08
N PRO A 216 -6.68 -2.56 -8.42
CA PRO A 216 -7.69 -3.44 -7.84
C PRO A 216 -7.34 -3.94 -6.43
N ILE A 217 -8.37 -4.27 -5.64
CA ILE A 217 -8.23 -5.01 -4.37
C ILE A 217 -8.91 -6.36 -4.52
N ILE A 218 -8.13 -7.43 -4.37
CA ILE A 218 -8.64 -8.80 -4.36
C ILE A 218 -8.92 -9.20 -2.91
N PHE A 219 -10.17 -9.56 -2.60
CA PHE A 219 -10.59 -10.07 -1.31
C PHE A 219 -10.62 -11.59 -1.37
N GLN A 220 -9.64 -12.21 -0.71
CA GLN A 220 -9.55 -13.66 -0.61
C GLN A 220 -10.20 -14.14 0.68
N PHE A 221 -11.16 -15.06 0.55
CA PHE A 221 -11.83 -15.70 1.67
C PHE A 221 -11.37 -17.16 1.82
N ILE A 222 -11.32 -17.64 3.06
CA ILE A 222 -11.05 -19.06 3.30
C ILE A 222 -12.33 -19.84 3.00
N ASN A 223 -12.47 -20.29 1.76
CA ASN A 223 -13.60 -21.09 1.30
C ASN A 223 -13.20 -22.58 1.22
N ARG A 224 -12.86 -23.18 2.37
CA ARG A 224 -12.57 -24.63 2.45
C ARG A 224 -13.88 -25.38 2.70
N LYS A 225 -14.01 -26.58 2.11
CA LYS A 225 -15.06 -27.52 2.53
C LYS A 225 -14.78 -27.92 3.97
N ASP A 226 -15.81 -27.91 4.80
CA ASP A 226 -15.75 -28.57 6.09
C ASP A 226 -15.83 -30.08 5.83
N GLU A 227 -14.81 -30.83 6.27
CA GLU A 227 -14.72 -32.27 6.07
C GLU A 227 -15.75 -33.02 6.94
N SER A 228 -16.11 -32.44 8.09
CA SER A 228 -17.12 -33.00 9.01
C SER A 228 -18.55 -32.68 8.58
N ASN A 229 -18.76 -31.57 7.87
CA ASN A 229 -20.07 -31.20 7.33
C ASN A 229 -19.93 -30.57 5.93
N PRO A 230 -19.96 -31.38 4.86
CA PRO A 230 -19.82 -30.91 3.48
C PRO A 230 -20.84 -29.83 3.07
N ASN A 231 -22.01 -29.84 3.72
CA ASN A 231 -23.14 -28.95 3.50
C ASN A 231 -23.07 -27.66 4.32
N ALA A 232 -22.06 -27.49 5.19
CA ALA A 232 -21.87 -26.26 5.93
C ALA A 232 -21.78 -25.05 4.98
N PRO A 233 -22.46 -23.93 5.31
CA PRO A 233 -22.42 -22.73 4.51
C PRO A 233 -20.98 -22.20 4.54
N ARG A 234 -20.57 -21.59 3.43
CA ARG A 234 -19.19 -21.17 3.21
C ARG A 234 -19.11 -19.67 3.05
N ASP A 235 -17.94 -19.14 3.36
CA ASP A 235 -17.62 -17.77 2.99
C ASP A 235 -17.64 -17.58 1.46
N PRO A 236 -17.71 -16.32 1.00
CA PRO A 236 -17.73 -15.98 -0.41
C PRO A 236 -16.53 -16.54 -1.19
N TYR A 237 -16.65 -16.61 -2.52
CA TYR A 237 -15.48 -16.79 -3.38
C TYR A 237 -14.69 -15.48 -3.47
N ASP A 238 -13.48 -15.55 -4.01
CA ASP A 238 -12.65 -14.37 -4.26
C ASP A 238 -13.43 -13.33 -5.07
N THR A 239 -13.42 -12.09 -4.59
CA THR A 239 -13.98 -10.93 -5.27
C THR A 239 -12.91 -9.88 -5.51
N THR A 240 -13.10 -9.06 -6.52
CA THR A 240 -12.17 -7.97 -6.86
C THR A 240 -12.92 -6.66 -6.95
N LEU A 241 -12.50 -5.68 -6.16
CA LEU A 241 -12.96 -4.30 -6.28
C LEU A 241 -12.09 -3.56 -7.27
N VAL A 242 -12.72 -2.93 -8.25
CA VAL A 242 -12.08 -2.17 -9.35
C VAL A 242 -12.72 -0.78 -9.45
N PRO A 243 -12.02 0.21 -10.03
CA PRO A 243 -12.69 1.45 -10.44
C PRO A 243 -13.67 1.14 -11.57
N LYS A 244 -14.87 1.73 -11.55
CA LYS A 244 -15.85 1.53 -12.63
C LYS A 244 -15.31 2.16 -13.92
N GLY A 245 -15.35 1.42 -15.03
CA GLY A 245 -14.86 1.88 -16.34
C GLY A 245 -13.34 1.86 -16.53
N PHE A 246 -12.55 1.47 -15.51
CA PHE A 246 -11.09 1.42 -15.60
C PHE A 246 -10.55 0.12 -14.98
N GLU A 247 -9.33 -0.27 -15.35
CA GLU A 247 -8.72 -1.49 -14.82
C GLU A 247 -8.03 -1.29 -13.47
N ARG A 248 -7.43 -0.11 -13.25
CA ARG A 248 -6.49 0.13 -12.15
C ARG A 248 -6.53 1.58 -11.69
N PHE A 249 -6.40 1.77 -10.39
CA PHE A 249 -6.07 3.06 -9.79
C PHE A 249 -4.84 2.89 -8.90
N SER A 250 -3.74 3.51 -9.28
CA SER A 250 -2.48 3.28 -8.57
C SER A 250 -2.47 4.00 -7.21
N SER A 251 -1.92 3.34 -6.17
CA SER A 251 -1.94 3.87 -4.80
C SER A 251 -1.30 5.26 -4.69
N PRO A 252 -1.99 6.25 -4.09
CA PRO A 252 -1.39 7.55 -3.77
C PRO A 252 -0.24 7.51 -2.76
N LEU A 253 -0.16 6.43 -1.98
CA LEU A 253 0.84 6.25 -0.95
C LEU A 253 2.13 5.70 -1.56
N ILE A 254 3.22 6.45 -1.38
CA ILE A 254 4.59 6.05 -1.70
C ILE A 254 5.30 5.70 -0.40
N ILE A 255 5.84 4.49 -0.29
CA ILE A 255 6.75 4.08 0.79
C ILE A 255 8.11 3.83 0.17
N LYS A 256 9.14 4.52 0.67
CA LYS A 256 10.51 4.53 0.15
C LYS A 256 11.51 4.60 1.30
N ILE A 257 12.78 4.43 0.94
CA ILE A 257 13.94 4.64 1.81
C ILE A 257 14.83 5.68 1.13
N ILE A 258 15.32 6.63 1.92
CA ILE A 258 16.24 7.69 1.52
C ILE A 258 17.57 7.41 2.22
N GLN A 259 18.68 7.53 1.51
CA GLN A 259 20.02 7.44 2.09
C GLN A 259 20.45 8.81 2.60
N CYS A 260 21.01 8.87 3.81
CA CYS A 260 21.64 10.04 4.38
C CYS A 260 23.11 10.17 3.96
N THR A 261 23.72 11.32 4.22
CA THR A 261 25.16 11.56 3.92
C THR A 261 26.11 10.67 4.72
N ASP A 262 25.70 10.23 5.91
CA ASP A 262 26.46 9.31 6.79
C ASP A 262 26.25 7.83 6.42
N GLU A 263 25.69 7.55 5.25
CA GLU A 263 25.29 6.24 4.75
C GLU A 263 24.19 5.52 5.56
N SER A 264 23.61 6.18 6.58
CA SER A 264 22.40 5.70 7.22
C SER A 264 21.19 5.87 6.29
N TYR A 265 20.06 5.29 6.68
CA TYR A 265 18.83 5.32 5.89
C TYR A 265 17.67 5.81 6.73
N VAL A 266 16.74 6.50 6.09
CA VAL A 266 15.47 6.94 6.65
C VAL A 266 14.34 6.45 5.77
N GLY A 267 13.30 5.88 6.37
CA GLY A 267 12.09 5.47 5.68
C GLY A 267 11.15 6.66 5.51
N ILE A 268 10.55 6.81 4.32
CA ILE A 268 9.57 7.86 4.03
C ILE A 268 8.25 7.25 3.55
N ALA A 269 7.13 7.69 4.13
CA ALA A 269 5.79 7.42 3.64
C ALA A 269 5.14 8.74 3.22
N LEU A 270 4.91 8.94 1.92
CA LEU A 270 4.35 10.16 1.32
C LEU A 270 2.96 9.86 0.73
N ILE A 271 1.99 10.75 0.97
CA ILE A 271 0.71 10.75 0.24
C ILE A 271 0.80 11.78 -0.89
N LEU A 272 0.62 11.33 -2.13
CA LEU A 272 0.52 12.22 -3.29
C LEU A 272 -0.76 13.07 -3.23
N SER A 273 -0.61 14.40 -3.17
CA SER A 273 -1.71 15.36 -3.24
C SER A 273 -2.38 15.31 -4.62
N LYS A 274 -3.61 15.84 -4.70
CA LYS A 274 -4.43 15.85 -5.93
C LYS A 274 -4.67 14.47 -6.54
N THR A 275 -4.64 13.43 -5.71
CA THR A 275 -5.09 12.09 -6.10
C THR A 275 -6.41 11.78 -5.40
N GLN A 276 -7.38 11.26 -6.15
CA GLN A 276 -8.66 10.84 -5.60
C GLN A 276 -9.02 9.46 -6.14
N VAL A 277 -9.42 8.57 -5.23
CA VAL A 277 -10.01 7.30 -5.63
C VAL A 277 -11.32 7.61 -6.36
N PRO A 278 -11.59 6.99 -7.52
CA PRO A 278 -12.85 7.20 -8.23
C PRO A 278 -14.07 6.96 -7.31
N ASN A 279 -15.06 7.84 -7.40
CA ASN A 279 -16.28 7.76 -6.58
C ASN A 279 -17.18 6.58 -6.96
N GLN A 280 -16.99 6.00 -8.15
CA GLN A 280 -17.72 4.83 -8.63
C GLN A 280 -16.78 3.62 -8.67
N LEU A 281 -17.05 2.67 -7.78
CA LEU A 281 -16.33 1.40 -7.71
C LEU A 281 -17.27 0.26 -8.10
N GLN A 282 -16.71 -0.81 -8.65
CA GLN A 282 -17.44 -2.01 -9.02
C GLN A 282 -16.82 -3.22 -8.31
N LEU A 283 -17.64 -4.04 -7.67
CA LEU A 283 -17.21 -5.32 -7.10
C LEU A 283 -17.50 -6.44 -8.09
N LYS A 284 -16.48 -7.22 -8.45
CA LYS A 284 -16.59 -8.32 -9.42
C LYS A 284 -16.32 -9.68 -8.77
N LYS A 285 -17.02 -10.71 -9.24
CA LYS A 285 -16.73 -12.13 -8.97
C LYS A 285 -16.48 -12.84 -10.30
N GLY A 286 -15.24 -13.27 -10.53
CA GLY A 286 -14.88 -13.95 -11.78
C GLY A 286 -15.14 -13.11 -13.04
N GLY A 287 -15.02 -11.78 -12.94
CA GLY A 287 -15.31 -10.84 -14.03
C GLY A 287 -16.74 -10.29 -14.03
N THR A 288 -17.71 -11.02 -13.45
CA THR A 288 -19.10 -10.58 -13.37
C THR A 288 -19.29 -9.54 -12.27
N PRO A 289 -19.88 -8.36 -12.55
CA PRO A 289 -20.27 -7.38 -11.54
C PRO A 289 -21.28 -7.94 -10.54
N LEU A 290 -21.22 -7.44 -9.30
CA LEU A 290 -22.18 -7.76 -8.24
C LEU A 290 -23.03 -6.53 -7.93
N LEU A 291 -24.29 -6.76 -7.58
CA LEU A 291 -25.22 -5.70 -7.20
C LEU A 291 -25.09 -5.36 -5.72
N ASN A 292 -25.13 -4.07 -5.42
CA ASN A 292 -25.23 -3.54 -4.08
C ASN A 292 -26.63 -3.86 -3.51
N PRO A 293 -26.73 -4.53 -2.36
CA PRO A 293 -28.03 -4.96 -1.82
C PRO A 293 -28.93 -3.80 -1.39
N ASN A 294 -28.38 -2.61 -1.14
CA ASN A 294 -29.15 -1.47 -0.63
C ASN A 294 -29.90 -0.70 -1.72
N ASP A 295 -29.33 -0.61 -2.92
CA ASP A 295 -29.84 0.23 -4.02
C ASP A 295 -29.98 -0.53 -5.35
N GLN A 296 -29.61 -1.82 -5.39
CA GLN A 296 -29.65 -2.68 -6.58
C GLN A 296 -28.81 -2.18 -7.77
N THR A 297 -27.82 -1.33 -7.51
CA THR A 297 -26.87 -0.84 -8.54
C THR A 297 -25.55 -1.63 -8.52
N GLU A 298 -24.73 -1.48 -9.55
CA GLU A 298 -23.34 -1.99 -9.56
C GLU A 298 -22.33 -1.04 -8.90
N ASP A 299 -22.82 0.04 -8.29
CA ASP A 299 -22.00 1.11 -7.75
C ASP A 299 -21.74 0.94 -6.25
N PHE A 300 -20.46 1.06 -5.89
CA PHE A 300 -20.01 0.95 -4.52
C PHE A 300 -19.18 2.18 -4.10
N GLN A 301 -19.37 2.57 -2.84
CA GLN A 301 -18.72 3.74 -2.24
C GLN A 301 -17.53 3.34 -1.35
N HIS A 302 -16.56 4.24 -1.20
CA HIS A 302 -15.39 4.03 -0.34
C HIS A 302 -15.26 5.06 0.78
N LEU A 303 -15.75 6.29 0.60
CA LEU A 303 -15.60 7.38 1.56
C LEU A 303 -16.46 7.16 2.79
N LEU A 304 -15.83 7.08 3.96
CA LEU A 304 -16.53 7.01 5.24
C LEU A 304 -17.12 8.37 5.61
N THR A 305 -18.29 8.37 6.25
CA THR A 305 -18.76 9.53 7.01
C THR A 305 -18.06 9.60 8.37
N PRO A 306 -18.03 10.76 9.05
CA PRO A 306 -17.47 10.86 10.40
C PRO A 306 -18.08 9.84 11.39
N ASN A 307 -19.39 9.62 11.33
CA ASN A 307 -20.09 8.65 12.17
C ASN A 307 -19.65 7.20 11.85
N GLU A 308 -19.51 6.85 10.57
CA GLU A 308 -19.00 5.54 10.16
C GLU A 308 -17.55 5.31 10.64
N ALA A 309 -16.68 6.32 10.49
CA ALA A 309 -15.31 6.25 10.99
C ALA A 309 -15.26 6.08 12.52
N GLN A 310 -16.11 6.80 13.26
CA GLN A 310 -16.24 6.67 14.71
C GLN A 310 -16.70 5.27 15.14
N LYS A 311 -17.66 4.66 14.43
CA LYS A 311 -18.11 3.29 14.70
C LYS A 311 -16.99 2.28 14.53
N ILE A 312 -16.20 2.37 13.45
CA ILE A 312 -15.02 1.51 13.26
C ILE A 312 -14.04 1.70 14.42
N LYS A 313 -13.74 2.94 14.78
CA LYS A 313 -12.85 3.26 15.91
C LYS A 313 -13.33 2.66 17.23
N GLN A 314 -14.63 2.71 17.56
CA GLN A 314 -15.16 2.11 18.78
C GLN A 314 -14.97 0.58 18.81
N ILE A 315 -15.17 -0.07 17.66
CA ILE A 315 -14.99 -1.50 17.51
C ILE A 315 -13.50 -1.89 17.68
N GLU A 316 -12.58 -1.04 17.22
CA GLU A 316 -11.13 -1.19 17.39
C GLU A 316 -10.67 -0.93 18.83
N ALA A 317 -11.13 0.16 19.45
CA ALA A 317 -10.71 0.62 20.78
C ALA A 317 -11.07 -0.38 21.89
N ASN A 318 -12.12 -1.18 21.69
CA ASN A 318 -12.50 -2.23 22.61
C ASN A 318 -11.52 -3.44 22.61
N LYS A 319 -10.39 -3.38 21.89
CA LYS A 319 -9.34 -4.43 21.86
C LYS A 319 -7.91 -3.89 21.84
N ALA A 320 -6.96 -4.77 22.17
CA ALA A 320 -5.53 -4.50 22.43
C ALA A 320 -4.70 -3.90 21.27
N SER A 321 -5.29 -3.57 20.11
CA SER A 321 -4.57 -3.15 18.90
C SER A 321 -4.44 -1.63 18.73
N GLY A 322 -5.15 -0.83 19.53
CA GLY A 322 -5.22 0.63 19.39
C GLY A 322 -6.22 1.10 18.31
N SER A 323 -6.64 2.37 18.39
CA SER A 323 -7.64 2.99 17.50
C SER A 323 -6.96 3.60 16.27
N LEU A 324 -7.31 3.15 15.05
CA LEU A 324 -6.53 3.39 13.84
C LEU A 324 -7.02 4.56 12.98
N LEU A 325 -8.30 4.95 13.08
CA LEU A 325 -8.84 6.02 12.23
C LEU A 325 -8.63 7.44 12.77
N ASN A 326 -8.10 7.64 13.98
CA ASN A 326 -7.96 8.96 14.64
C ASN A 326 -9.16 9.91 14.41
N GLN A 327 -10.40 9.38 14.40
CA GLN A 327 -11.66 10.08 14.07
C GLN A 327 -11.77 10.68 12.65
N GLY A 328 -10.76 10.51 11.81
CA GLY A 328 -10.73 10.98 10.44
C GLY A 328 -11.41 10.03 9.46
N THR A 329 -11.95 10.60 8.39
CA THR A 329 -12.50 9.86 7.24
C THR A 329 -11.45 9.57 6.16
N ASP A 330 -10.30 10.25 6.23
CA ASP A 330 -9.16 10.08 5.33
C ASP A 330 -8.26 8.93 5.80
N ILE A 331 -8.39 7.79 5.12
CA ILE A 331 -7.69 6.55 5.43
C ILE A 331 -6.17 6.67 5.28
N LEU A 332 -5.68 7.50 4.35
CA LEU A 332 -4.24 7.66 4.14
C LEU A 332 -3.64 8.54 5.23
N LYS A 333 -4.32 9.63 5.62
CA LYS A 333 -3.90 10.45 6.78
C LYS A 333 -3.93 9.64 8.07
N ALA A 334 -4.95 8.80 8.26
CA ALA A 334 -5.02 7.87 9.38
C ALA A 334 -3.81 6.92 9.41
N PHE A 335 -3.36 6.42 8.24
CA PHE A 335 -2.15 5.61 8.15
C PHE A 335 -0.87 6.38 8.54
N LEU A 336 -0.70 7.64 8.13
CA LEU A 336 0.45 8.44 8.57
C LEU A 336 0.43 8.70 10.07
N ALA A 337 -0.75 8.95 10.66
CA ALA A 337 -0.89 9.09 12.11
C ALA A 337 -0.55 7.78 12.84
N TYR A 338 -0.97 6.63 12.30
CA TYR A 338 -0.62 5.32 12.81
C TYR A 338 0.90 5.06 12.79
N LEU A 339 1.58 5.47 11.71
CA LEU A 339 3.05 5.39 11.65
C LEU A 339 3.71 6.24 12.74
N LYS A 340 3.24 7.46 12.96
CA LYS A 340 3.75 8.34 14.04
C LYS A 340 3.58 7.72 15.42
N GLU A 341 2.46 7.03 15.66
CA GLU A 341 2.18 6.36 16.94
C GLU A 341 3.06 5.11 17.14
N LYS A 342 3.20 4.27 16.10
CA LYS A 342 3.85 2.95 16.22
C LYS A 342 5.34 2.94 15.90
N MET A 343 5.83 3.97 15.22
CA MET A 343 7.24 4.16 14.87
C MET A 343 7.69 5.56 15.32
N PRO A 344 7.77 5.82 16.63
CA PRO A 344 8.17 7.14 17.13
C PRO A 344 9.56 7.50 16.60
N GLN A 345 9.70 8.77 16.18
CA GLN A 345 10.95 9.36 15.69
C GLN A 345 12.00 9.51 16.77
#